data_AF-A0A2R6QP31-F1
#
_entry.id   AF-A0A2R6QP31-F1
#
_cell.length_a   1.000
_cell.length_b   1.000
_cell.length_c   1.000
_cell.angle_alpha   90.00
_cell.angle_beta   90.00
_cell.angle_gamma   90.00
#
_symmetry.space_group_name_H-M   'P 1'
#
loop_
_entity.id
_entity.type
_entity.pdbx_description
1 polymer ?
#
loop_
_entity_poly.entity_id
_entity_poly.type
_entity_poly.pdbx_seq_one_letter_code
_entity_poly.pdbx_strand_id
1 'polypeptide(L)'
;MAFPYMEAVIGFMILMYFFETYLDWRQHAALKLPTLPRTLEGVISQEKFKKSRAYSLDKSRFHFIHEFVTILMDSTILFFGVLPWFWKRSGEFLVYIGVNTENEIVHTLAFLAGIMFWSQITDLPFSLYSTFVIEARHGFNKQTIWLFFRDMIKGILLSIIIGPPIVAAIVVIVQKGGPHLAIYLWGFMLVLSLVMMTLYPILIAPLFNKFTPLPEGELRLKIENLASSLKFPLKKLFVVDGSTRSSHSNAYMYGFFKNKRIVLYDTLIQQCKNEEEVVAVLAHELGHWKLNHTMYSFIAVQILTFLQFGGYTLVRNSKDLFQSFGFDTQPVLIGLIIFQ
;
A
#
# COMPACT_ATOMS: atom_id res chain seq x y z
N MET A 1 -35.34 16.88 5.34
CA MET A 1 -34.74 15.54 5.34
C MET A 1 -33.24 15.73 5.33
N ALA A 2 -32.52 15.06 6.22
CA ALA A 2 -31.05 15.04 6.16
C ALA A 2 -30.62 14.42 4.83
N PHE A 3 -29.46 14.83 4.32
CA PHE A 3 -28.92 14.26 3.09
C PHE A 3 -28.59 12.76 3.32
N PRO A 4 -28.98 11.84 2.42
CA PRO A 4 -28.75 10.41 2.58
C PRO A 4 -27.30 10.05 2.25
N TYR A 5 -26.38 10.32 3.18
CA TYR A 5 -24.93 10.17 2.96
C TYR A 5 -24.53 8.73 2.67
N MET A 6 -25.05 7.77 3.44
CA MET A 6 -24.74 6.35 3.27
C MET A 6 -25.18 5.84 1.90
N GLU A 7 -26.41 6.15 1.47
CA GLU A 7 -26.94 5.75 0.17
C GLU A 7 -26.16 6.41 -0.97
N ALA A 8 -25.75 7.67 -0.81
CA ALA A 8 -24.91 8.35 -1.78
C ALA A 8 -23.51 7.70 -1.90
N VAL A 9 -22.89 7.32 -0.77
CA VAL A 9 -21.59 6.64 -0.75
C VAL A 9 -21.70 5.25 -1.38
N ILE A 10 -22.70 4.44 -1.00
CA ILE A 10 -22.93 3.12 -1.61
C ILE A 10 -23.20 3.27 -3.10
N GLY A 11 -24.04 4.23 -3.50
CA GLY A 11 -24.34 4.49 -4.90
C GLY A 11 -23.10 4.87 -5.72
N PHE A 12 -22.24 5.75 -5.17
CA PHE A 12 -20.98 6.13 -5.81
C PHE A 12 -19.99 4.95 -5.88
N MET A 13 -19.86 4.18 -4.80
CA MET A 13 -19.00 3.00 -4.73
C MET A 13 -19.39 1.95 -5.77
N ILE A 14 -20.69 1.67 -5.92
CA ILE A 14 -21.22 0.75 -6.94
C ILE A 14 -20.99 1.30 -8.35
N LEU A 15 -21.20 2.61 -8.57
CA LEU A 15 -20.93 3.25 -9.86
C LEU A 15 -19.45 3.12 -10.25
N MET A 16 -18.54 3.39 -9.31
CA MET A 16 -17.10 3.25 -9.52
C MET A 16 -16.72 1.80 -9.81
N TYR A 17 -17.27 0.83 -9.06
CA TYR A 17 -17.06 -0.59 -9.33
C TYR A 17 -17.46 -0.97 -10.76
N PHE A 18 -18.62 -0.52 -11.26
CA PHE A 18 -19.02 -0.80 -12.65
C PHE A 18 -18.09 -0.14 -13.67
N PHE A 19 -17.65 1.09 -13.40
CA PHE A 19 -16.71 1.80 -14.27
C PHE A 19 -15.36 1.08 -14.36
N GLU A 20 -14.78 0.70 -13.22
CA GLU A 20 -13.50 -0.02 -13.15
C GLU A 20 -13.61 -1.42 -13.77
N THR A 21 -14.67 -2.15 -13.43
CA THR A 21 -14.97 -3.46 -14.03
C THR A 21 -15.09 -3.36 -15.56
N TYR A 22 -15.66 -2.28 -16.09
CA TYR A 22 -15.70 -2.03 -17.53
C TYR A 22 -14.30 -1.84 -18.13
N LEU A 23 -13.41 -1.08 -17.47
CA LEU A 23 -12.03 -0.91 -17.92
C LEU A 23 -11.26 -2.24 -17.89
N ASP A 24 -11.40 -3.01 -16.81
CA ASP A 24 -10.78 -4.32 -16.68
C ASP A 24 -11.33 -5.30 -17.70
N TRP A 25 -12.62 -5.25 -18.02
CA TRP A 25 -13.22 -6.09 -19.04
C TRP A 25 -12.61 -5.80 -20.42
N ARG A 26 -12.40 -4.52 -20.75
CA ARG A 26 -11.71 -4.13 -22.00
C ARG A 26 -10.27 -4.66 -22.02
N GLN A 27 -9.54 -4.54 -20.92
CA GLN A 27 -8.19 -5.07 -20.81
C GLN A 27 -8.18 -6.60 -20.92
N HIS A 28 -9.11 -7.27 -20.26
CA HIS A 28 -9.26 -8.73 -20.31
C HIS A 28 -9.59 -9.23 -21.72
N ALA A 29 -10.43 -8.50 -22.46
CA ALA A 29 -10.72 -8.79 -23.86
C ALA A 29 -9.47 -8.62 -24.74
N ALA A 30 -8.70 -7.54 -24.54
CA ALA A 30 -7.44 -7.32 -25.25
C ALA A 30 -6.41 -8.43 -24.97
N LEU A 31 -6.32 -8.90 -23.72
CA LEU A 31 -5.44 -10.00 -23.32
C LEU A 31 -5.81 -11.34 -23.98
N LYS A 32 -7.03 -11.53 -24.49
CA LYS A 32 -7.41 -12.76 -25.20
C LYS A 32 -6.90 -12.79 -26.64
N LEU A 33 -6.46 -11.67 -27.20
CA LEU A 33 -5.98 -11.60 -28.57
C LEU A 33 -4.78 -12.55 -28.75
N PRO A 34 -4.79 -13.44 -29.77
CA PRO A 34 -3.75 -14.44 -29.97
C PRO A 34 -2.51 -13.94 -30.71
N THR A 35 -2.61 -12.76 -31.31
CA THR A 35 -1.59 -12.22 -32.19
C THR A 35 -0.61 -11.35 -31.40
N LEU A 36 0.67 -11.65 -31.56
CA LEU A 36 1.74 -10.75 -31.15
C LEU A 36 1.63 -9.46 -32.00
N PRO A 37 1.66 -8.26 -31.39
CA PRO A 37 1.72 -7.02 -32.15
C PRO A 37 2.97 -6.97 -33.04
N ARG A 38 2.82 -6.48 -34.27
CA ARG A 38 3.93 -6.40 -35.25
C ARG A 38 5.17 -5.69 -34.72
N THR A 39 4.99 -4.68 -33.87
CA THR A 39 6.08 -3.90 -33.26
C THR A 39 6.91 -4.71 -32.25
N LEU A 40 6.42 -5.86 -31.79
CA LEU A 40 7.10 -6.73 -30.83
C LEU A 40 7.66 -8.00 -31.49
N GLU A 41 7.45 -8.19 -32.80
CA GLU A 41 8.06 -9.27 -33.56
C GLU A 41 9.60 -9.12 -33.54
N GLY A 42 10.30 -10.23 -33.26
CA GLY A 42 11.75 -10.22 -33.09
C GLY A 42 12.25 -9.73 -31.72
N VAL A 43 11.43 -9.02 -30.94
CA VAL A 43 11.76 -8.59 -29.57
C VAL A 43 11.34 -9.64 -28.55
N ILE A 44 10.15 -10.23 -28.73
CA ILE A 44 9.59 -11.23 -27.81
C ILE A 44 9.32 -12.52 -28.58
N SER A 45 9.76 -13.66 -28.03
CA SER A 45 9.43 -14.97 -28.60
C SER A 45 7.94 -15.30 -28.41
N GLN A 46 7.35 -16.05 -29.34
CA GLN A 46 5.94 -16.46 -29.20
C GLN A 46 5.68 -17.25 -27.91
N GLU A 47 6.64 -18.06 -27.46
CA GLU A 47 6.51 -18.77 -26.19
C GLU A 47 6.39 -17.81 -24.99
N LYS A 48 7.25 -16.78 -24.92
CA LYS A 48 7.19 -15.76 -23.87
C LYS A 48 5.89 -14.96 -23.93
N PHE A 49 5.43 -14.61 -25.13
CA PHE A 49 4.14 -13.95 -25.32
C PHE A 49 2.98 -14.79 -24.79
N LYS A 50 2.92 -16.08 -25.13
CA LYS A 50 1.89 -17.01 -24.63
C LYS A 50 1.92 -17.14 -23.10
N LYS A 51 3.11 -17.26 -22.50
CA LYS A 51 3.28 -17.34 -21.04
C LYS A 51 2.83 -16.04 -20.34
N SER A 52 3.31 -14.89 -20.82
CA SER A 52 2.91 -13.58 -20.27
C SER A 52 1.40 -13.37 -20.37
N ARG A 53 0.80 -13.69 -21.51
CA ARG A 53 -0.64 -13.61 -21.73
C ARG A 53 -1.42 -14.53 -20.78
N ALA A 54 -0.99 -15.77 -20.62
CA ALA A 54 -1.62 -16.71 -19.69
C ALA A 54 -1.57 -16.21 -18.24
N TYR A 55 -0.42 -15.68 -17.81
CA TYR A 55 -0.25 -15.06 -16.50
C TYR A 55 -1.18 -13.86 -16.30
N SER A 56 -1.22 -12.93 -17.26
CA SER A 56 -2.11 -11.76 -17.19
C SER A 56 -3.59 -12.14 -17.18
N LEU A 57 -4.00 -13.18 -17.92
CA LEU A 57 -5.38 -13.67 -17.90
C LEU A 57 -5.77 -14.30 -16.57
N ASP A 58 -4.87 -15.09 -15.95
CA ASP A 58 -5.12 -15.67 -14.64
C ASP A 58 -5.22 -14.59 -13.56
N LYS A 59 -4.32 -13.59 -13.56
CA LYS A 59 -4.41 -12.43 -12.67
C LYS A 59 -5.69 -11.64 -12.87
N SER A 60 -6.08 -11.40 -14.12
CA SER A 60 -7.30 -10.64 -14.42
C SER A 60 -8.56 -11.38 -13.98
N ARG A 61 -8.65 -12.70 -14.18
CA ARG A 61 -9.78 -13.51 -13.66
C ARG A 61 -9.87 -13.46 -12.13
N PHE A 62 -8.72 -13.59 -11.48
CA PHE A 62 -8.66 -13.48 -10.03
C PHE A 62 -9.09 -12.10 -9.54
N HIS A 63 -8.63 -11.03 -10.21
CA HIS A 63 -9.00 -9.65 -9.89
C HIS A 63 -10.52 -9.45 -9.98
N PHE A 64 -11.18 -9.90 -11.06
CA PHE A 64 -12.65 -9.80 -11.14
C PHE A 64 -13.38 -10.48 -9.98
N ILE A 65 -12.93 -11.67 -9.58
CA ILE A 65 -13.55 -12.40 -8.47
C ILE A 65 -13.29 -11.68 -7.15
N HIS A 66 -12.06 -11.23 -6.93
CA HIS A 66 -11.67 -10.48 -5.74
C HIS A 66 -12.49 -9.21 -5.60
N GLU A 67 -12.50 -8.34 -6.62
CA GLU A 67 -13.25 -7.08 -6.58
C GLU A 67 -14.75 -7.29 -6.43
N PHE A 68 -15.32 -8.33 -7.05
CA PHE A 68 -16.73 -8.66 -6.87
C PHE A 68 -17.06 -9.07 -5.43
N VAL A 69 -16.19 -9.87 -4.79
CA VAL A 69 -16.38 -10.24 -3.38
C VAL A 69 -16.18 -9.03 -2.47
N THR A 70 -15.18 -8.20 -2.74
CA THR A 70 -14.89 -6.97 -1.98
C THR A 70 -16.07 -6.01 -2.03
N ILE A 71 -16.59 -5.67 -3.21
CA ILE A 71 -17.72 -4.73 -3.34
C ILE A 71 -18.98 -5.29 -2.65
N LEU A 72 -19.22 -6.60 -2.75
CA LEU A 72 -20.35 -7.24 -2.08
C LEU A 72 -20.19 -7.17 -0.56
N MET A 73 -18.99 -7.47 -0.04
CA MET A 73 -18.68 -7.41 1.37
C MET A 73 -18.81 -6.00 1.92
N ASP A 74 -18.19 -5.01 1.28
CA ASP A 74 -18.21 -3.61 1.71
C ASP A 74 -19.62 -3.03 1.65
N SER A 75 -20.36 -3.30 0.58
CA SER A 75 -21.78 -2.89 0.47
C SER A 75 -22.63 -3.53 1.57
N THR A 76 -22.40 -4.80 1.89
CA THR A 76 -23.09 -5.51 2.98
C THR A 76 -22.73 -4.91 4.34
N ILE A 77 -21.44 -4.64 4.58
CA ILE A 77 -20.95 -4.03 5.82
C ILE A 77 -21.61 -2.68 6.08
N LEU A 78 -21.71 -1.84 5.04
CA LEU A 78 -22.37 -0.53 5.13
C LEU A 78 -23.88 -0.67 5.28
N PHE A 79 -24.54 -1.43 4.41
CA PHE A 79 -26.00 -1.55 4.37
C PHE A 79 -26.58 -2.17 5.65
N PHE A 80 -25.91 -3.16 6.25
CA PHE A 80 -26.36 -3.80 7.48
C PHE A 80 -25.81 -3.13 8.76
N GLY A 81 -25.10 -2.01 8.65
CA GLY A 81 -24.55 -1.31 9.81
C GLY A 81 -23.56 -2.16 10.61
N VAL A 82 -22.73 -2.96 9.94
CA VAL A 82 -21.72 -3.79 10.60
C VAL A 82 -20.66 -2.92 11.27
N LEU A 83 -20.28 -1.78 10.67
CA LEU A 83 -19.33 -0.84 11.28
C LEU A 83 -19.79 -0.28 12.64
N PRO A 84 -20.99 0.33 12.77
CA PRO A 84 -21.47 0.79 14.08
C PRO A 84 -21.73 -0.35 15.06
N TRP A 85 -22.17 -1.52 14.58
CA TRP A 85 -22.27 -2.72 15.42
C TRP A 85 -20.91 -3.11 16.00
N PHE A 86 -19.89 -3.16 15.15
CA PHE A 86 -18.54 -3.55 15.55
C PHE A 86 -17.92 -2.53 16.52
N TRP A 87 -18.16 -1.24 16.29
CA TRP A 87 -17.80 -0.18 17.23
C TRP A 87 -18.46 -0.36 18.60
N LYS A 88 -19.75 -0.68 18.67
CA LYS A 88 -20.42 -0.95 19.96
C LYS A 88 -19.81 -2.17 20.66
N ARG A 89 -19.58 -3.26 19.91
CA ARG A 89 -18.96 -4.50 20.44
C ARG A 89 -17.53 -4.29 20.94
N SER A 90 -16.72 -3.46 20.29
CA SER A 90 -15.36 -3.18 20.78
C SER A 90 -15.40 -2.43 22.12
N GLY A 91 -16.40 -1.57 22.34
CA GLY A 91 -16.62 -0.91 23.63
C GLY A 91 -17.05 -1.90 24.72
N GLU A 92 -18.03 -2.76 24.44
CA GLU A 92 -18.48 -3.82 25.37
C GLU A 92 -17.34 -4.77 25.77
N PHE A 93 -16.49 -5.14 24.81
CA PHE A 93 -15.32 -5.97 25.07
C PHE A 93 -14.34 -5.28 26.04
N LEU A 94 -14.09 -3.98 25.88
CA LEU A 94 -13.24 -3.21 26.79
C LEU A 94 -13.79 -3.19 28.22
N VAL A 95 -15.11 -3.00 28.37
CA VAL A 95 -15.76 -3.08 29.69
C VAL A 95 -15.58 -4.47 30.31
N TYR A 96 -15.76 -5.52 29.51
CA TYR A 96 -15.61 -6.91 29.97
C TYR A 96 -14.19 -7.21 30.49
N ILE A 97 -13.16 -6.66 29.85
CA ILE A 97 -11.76 -6.81 30.31
C ILE A 97 -11.35 -5.76 31.37
N GLY A 98 -12.29 -4.98 31.91
CA GLY A 98 -12.07 -4.02 32.99
C GLY A 98 -11.35 -2.74 32.58
N VAL A 99 -11.40 -2.36 31.30
CA VAL A 99 -10.75 -1.16 30.76
C VAL A 99 -11.76 -0.04 30.61
N ASN A 100 -11.40 1.18 31.04
CA ASN A 100 -12.28 2.34 30.96
C ASN A 100 -12.55 2.74 29.49
N THR A 101 -13.82 2.65 29.09
CA THR A 101 -14.32 3.02 27.76
C THR A 101 -14.52 4.52 27.55
N GLU A 102 -14.44 5.35 28.59
CA GLU A 102 -14.47 6.81 28.46
C GLU A 102 -13.26 7.33 27.68
N ASN A 103 -12.16 6.56 27.65
CA ASN A 103 -11.01 6.90 26.82
C ASN A 103 -11.25 6.48 25.36
N GLU A 104 -11.69 7.45 24.55
CA GLU A 104 -11.93 7.27 23.12
C GLU A 104 -10.74 6.67 22.37
N ILE A 105 -9.50 6.96 22.79
CA ILE A 105 -8.30 6.39 22.16
C ILE A 105 -8.32 4.87 22.31
N VAL A 106 -8.60 4.36 23.52
CA VAL A 106 -8.57 2.93 23.80
C VAL A 106 -9.70 2.20 23.08
N HIS A 107 -10.89 2.81 23.03
CA HIS A 107 -12.02 2.32 22.23
C HIS A 107 -11.62 2.23 20.75
N THR A 108 -11.06 3.30 20.21
CA THR A 108 -10.61 3.37 18.82
C THR A 108 -9.56 2.30 18.50
N LEU A 109 -8.60 2.07 19.39
CA LEU A 109 -7.58 1.04 19.20
C LEU A 109 -8.15 -0.38 19.24
N ALA A 110 -9.10 -0.66 20.14
CA ALA A 110 -9.79 -1.94 20.18
C ALA A 110 -10.61 -2.20 18.91
N PHE A 111 -11.33 -1.18 18.44
CA PHE A 111 -12.06 -1.21 17.17
C PHE A 111 -11.13 -1.50 16.00
N LEU A 112 -10.04 -0.75 15.85
CA LEU A 112 -9.07 -0.95 14.78
C LEU A 112 -8.37 -2.31 14.83
N ALA A 113 -8.02 -2.79 16.02
CA ALA A 113 -7.43 -4.12 16.17
C ALA A 113 -8.40 -5.21 15.68
N GLY A 114 -9.69 -5.07 16.00
CA GLY A 114 -10.72 -5.98 15.54
C GLY A 114 -10.95 -5.90 14.02
N ILE A 115 -11.00 -4.70 13.44
CA ILE A 115 -11.13 -4.51 11.99
C ILE A 115 -9.90 -5.06 11.25
N MET A 116 -8.69 -4.82 11.79
CA MET A 116 -7.45 -5.38 11.25
C MET A 116 -7.50 -6.91 11.26
N PHE A 117 -7.95 -7.52 12.36
CA PHE A 117 -8.08 -8.97 12.44
C PHE A 117 -9.12 -9.52 11.45
N TRP A 118 -10.27 -8.85 11.34
CA TRP A 118 -11.31 -9.18 10.36
C TRP A 118 -10.76 -9.14 8.93
N SER A 119 -10.13 -8.02 8.54
CA SER A 119 -9.52 -7.86 7.21
C SER A 119 -8.47 -8.93 6.93
N GLN A 120 -7.61 -9.25 7.91
CA GLN A 120 -6.62 -10.32 7.72
C GLN A 120 -7.29 -11.67 7.45
N ILE A 121 -8.41 -12.00 8.11
CA ILE A 121 -9.14 -13.25 7.86
C ILE A 121 -9.79 -13.25 6.49
N THR A 122 -10.44 -12.14 6.09
CA THR A 122 -11.16 -12.06 4.81
C THR A 122 -10.20 -12.08 3.62
N ASP A 123 -9.03 -11.47 3.77
CA ASP A 123 -8.06 -11.31 2.68
C ASP A 123 -7.10 -12.51 2.57
N LEU A 124 -6.93 -13.28 3.65
CA LEU A 124 -6.01 -14.42 3.71
C LEU A 124 -6.28 -15.47 2.61
N PRO A 125 -7.53 -15.93 2.34
CA PRO A 125 -7.79 -16.87 1.25
C PRO A 125 -7.34 -16.35 -0.12
N PHE A 126 -7.58 -15.07 -0.40
CA PHE A 126 -7.20 -14.42 -1.64
C PHE A 126 -5.68 -14.28 -1.77
N SER A 127 -5.01 -13.88 -0.69
CA SER A 127 -3.55 -13.75 -0.62
C SER A 127 -2.85 -15.10 -0.80
N LEU A 128 -3.37 -16.16 -0.16
CA LEU A 128 -2.89 -17.53 -0.33
C LEU A 128 -3.08 -18.04 -1.75
N TYR A 129 -4.25 -17.80 -2.35
CA TYR A 129 -4.52 -18.22 -3.73
C TYR A 129 -3.63 -17.47 -4.73
N SER A 130 -3.52 -16.15 -4.59
CA SER A 130 -2.64 -15.32 -5.42
C SER A 130 -1.19 -15.83 -5.37
N THR A 131 -0.67 -16.05 -4.15
CA THR A 131 0.72 -16.47 -3.93
C THR A 131 0.98 -17.93 -4.33
N PHE A 132 0.24 -18.87 -3.75
CA PHE A 132 0.56 -20.30 -3.82
C PHE A 132 -0.15 -21.02 -4.96
N VAL A 133 -1.09 -20.37 -5.66
CA VAL A 133 -1.72 -20.92 -6.86
C VAL A 133 -1.32 -20.13 -8.10
N ILE A 134 -1.56 -18.82 -8.15
CA ILE A 134 -1.30 -18.03 -9.38
C ILE A 134 0.20 -17.83 -9.58
N GLU A 135 0.89 -17.18 -8.64
CA GLU A 135 2.32 -16.92 -8.76
C GLU A 135 3.12 -18.24 -8.83
N ALA A 136 2.69 -19.28 -8.12
CA ALA A 136 3.30 -20.61 -8.19
C ALA A 136 3.13 -21.30 -9.55
N ARG A 137 1.92 -21.25 -10.14
CA ARG A 137 1.63 -21.81 -11.48
C ARG A 137 2.51 -21.18 -12.56
N HIS A 138 2.80 -19.89 -12.42
CA HIS A 138 3.62 -19.13 -13.37
C HIS A 138 5.11 -19.09 -12.98
N GLY A 139 5.51 -19.83 -11.94
CA GLY A 139 6.91 -20.01 -11.53
C GLY A 139 7.54 -18.83 -10.79
N PHE A 140 6.74 -17.80 -10.48
CA PHE A 140 7.18 -16.58 -9.79
C PHE A 140 7.30 -16.77 -8.29
N ASN A 141 6.46 -17.59 -7.67
CA ASN A 141 6.50 -17.81 -6.22
C ASN A 141 7.77 -18.57 -5.80
N LYS A 142 8.51 -18.04 -4.83
CA LYS A 142 9.67 -18.68 -4.20
C LYS A 142 9.54 -18.81 -2.68
N GLN A 143 8.55 -18.15 -2.07
CA GLN A 143 8.31 -18.24 -0.64
C GLN A 143 7.66 -19.56 -0.23
N THR A 144 8.02 -20.04 0.95
CA THR A 144 7.35 -21.16 1.62
C THR A 144 6.13 -20.67 2.41
N ILE A 145 5.19 -21.56 2.71
CA ILE A 145 4.02 -21.25 3.56
C ILE A 145 4.47 -20.71 4.93
N TRP A 146 5.52 -21.28 5.51
CA TRP A 146 6.09 -20.78 6.77
C TRP A 146 6.62 -19.35 6.66
N LEU A 147 7.37 -19.03 5.59
CA LEU A 147 7.87 -17.68 5.36
C LEU A 147 6.72 -16.68 5.21
N PHE A 148 5.68 -17.05 4.46
CA PHE A 148 4.48 -16.23 4.26
C PHE A 148 3.80 -15.87 5.58
N PHE A 149 3.46 -16.87 6.41
CA PHE A 149 2.80 -16.62 7.70
C PHE A 149 3.71 -15.88 8.70
N ARG A 150 5.02 -16.18 8.68
CA ARG A 150 5.99 -15.45 9.51
C ARG A 150 6.05 -13.98 9.14
N ASP A 151 6.06 -13.65 7.86
CA ASP A 151 6.07 -12.26 7.39
C ASP A 151 4.74 -11.56 7.70
N MET A 152 3.61 -12.26 7.56
CA MET A 152 2.29 -11.76 7.96
C MET A 152 2.25 -11.39 9.46
N ILE A 153 2.70 -12.30 10.34
CA ILE A 153 2.76 -12.05 11.79
C ILE A 153 3.70 -10.89 12.12
N LYS A 154 4.89 -10.83 11.51
CA LYS A 154 5.80 -9.69 11.68
C LYS A 154 5.16 -8.36 11.27
N GLY A 155 4.42 -8.35 10.17
CA GLY A 155 3.67 -7.19 9.71
C GLY A 155 2.61 -6.74 10.73
N ILE A 156 1.82 -7.69 11.23
CA ILE A 156 0.81 -7.43 12.28
C ILE A 156 1.46 -6.85 13.54
N LEU A 157 2.54 -7.46 14.02
CA LEU A 157 3.27 -6.97 15.20
C LEU A 157 3.81 -5.56 14.99
N LEU A 158 4.34 -5.26 13.81
CA LEU A 158 4.82 -3.93 13.48
C LEU A 158 3.68 -2.90 13.47
N SER A 159 2.53 -3.25 12.89
CA SER A 159 1.33 -2.42 12.90
C SER A 159 0.82 -2.15 14.32
N ILE A 160 0.85 -3.15 15.20
CA ILE A 160 0.49 -3.01 16.63
C ILE A 160 1.49 -2.11 17.39
N ILE A 161 2.76 -2.08 17.00
CA ILE A 161 3.76 -1.23 17.66
C ILE A 161 3.68 0.21 17.16
N ILE A 162 3.56 0.42 15.84
CA ILE A 162 3.63 1.74 15.21
C ILE A 162 2.26 2.44 15.16
N GLY A 163 1.19 1.68 14.96
CA GLY A 163 -0.16 2.20 14.77
C GLY A 163 -0.71 2.95 15.99
N PRO A 164 -0.68 2.38 17.21
CA PRO A 164 -1.32 3.01 18.36
C PRO A 164 -0.79 4.40 18.72
N PRO A 165 0.54 4.67 18.73
CA PRO A 165 1.05 6.03 18.92
C PRO A 165 0.54 7.02 17.88
N ILE A 166 0.43 6.61 16.60
CA ILE A 166 -0.06 7.45 15.51
C ILE A 166 -1.55 7.75 15.71
N VAL A 167 -2.37 6.71 15.95
CA VAL A 167 -3.81 6.87 16.17
C VAL A 167 -4.09 7.75 17.39
N ALA A 168 -3.38 7.52 18.50
CA ALA A 168 -3.50 8.34 19.70
C ALA A 168 -3.17 9.82 19.41
N ALA A 169 -2.09 10.09 18.67
CA ALA A 169 -1.72 11.44 18.26
C ALA A 169 -2.80 12.09 17.40
N ILE A 170 -3.34 11.37 16.41
CA ILE A 170 -4.44 11.86 15.55
C ILE A 170 -5.68 12.20 16.39
N VAL A 171 -6.10 11.31 17.28
CA VAL A 171 -7.27 11.54 18.15
C VAL A 171 -7.09 12.80 18.99
N VAL A 172 -5.92 12.94 19.62
CA VAL A 172 -5.60 14.14 20.43
C VAL A 172 -5.58 15.41 19.58
N ILE A 173 -5.01 15.36 18.37
CA ILE A 173 -4.98 16.51 17.47
C ILE A 173 -6.39 16.90 17.04
N VAL A 174 -7.28 15.95 16.74
CA VAL A 174 -8.67 16.26 16.36
C VAL A 174 -9.46 16.84 17.52
N GLN A 175 -9.32 16.26 18.71
CA GLN A 175 -10.01 16.74 19.91
C GLN A 175 -9.55 18.16 20.31
N LYS A 176 -8.27 18.51 20.11
CA LYS A 176 -7.68 19.79 20.54
C LYS A 176 -7.43 20.81 19.43
N GLY A 177 -7.56 20.42 18.16
CA GLY A 177 -7.04 21.19 17.03
C GLY A 177 -7.82 22.45 16.67
N GLY A 178 -9.01 22.65 17.25
CA GLY A 178 -9.79 23.89 17.09
C GLY A 178 -10.04 24.28 15.62
N PRO A 179 -9.93 25.57 15.26
CA PRO A 179 -10.20 26.07 13.90
C PRO A 179 -9.06 25.76 12.90
N HIS A 180 -7.85 25.45 13.37
CA HIS A 180 -6.68 25.16 12.52
C HIS A 180 -6.38 23.67 12.40
N LEU A 181 -7.37 22.82 12.68
CA LEU A 181 -7.24 21.36 12.71
C LEU A 181 -6.54 20.80 11.46
N ALA A 182 -6.95 21.24 10.27
CA ALA A 182 -6.38 20.76 9.01
C ALA A 182 -4.85 20.96 8.95
N ILE A 183 -4.35 22.10 9.43
CA ILE A 183 -2.92 22.41 9.47
C ILE A 183 -2.19 21.50 10.45
N TYR A 184 -2.78 21.23 11.62
CA TYR A 184 -2.16 20.37 12.63
C TYR A 184 -2.11 18.91 12.20
N LEU A 185 -3.20 18.37 11.63
CA LEU A 185 -3.23 17.02 11.07
C LEU A 185 -2.24 16.87 9.91
N TRP A 186 -2.25 17.83 8.98
CA TRP A 186 -1.31 17.84 7.87
C TRP A 186 0.14 17.93 8.34
N GLY A 187 0.47 18.85 9.26
CA GLY A 187 1.82 19.00 9.79
C GLY A 187 2.31 17.75 10.50
N PHE A 188 1.44 17.10 11.28
CA PHE A 188 1.74 15.81 11.90
C PHE A 188 2.01 14.72 10.84
N MET A 189 1.14 14.57 9.84
CA MET A 189 1.30 13.56 8.78
C MET A 189 2.51 13.84 7.89
N LEU A 190 2.87 15.10 7.66
CA LEU A 190 4.07 15.51 6.95
C LEU A 190 5.33 15.05 7.71
N VAL A 191 5.41 15.37 9.00
CA VAL A 191 6.54 14.95 9.86
C VAL A 191 6.61 13.43 9.91
N LEU A 192 5.48 12.75 10.14
CA LEU A 192 5.41 11.30 10.16
C LEU A 192 5.89 10.70 8.83
N SER A 193 5.47 11.25 7.68
CA SER A 193 5.89 10.78 6.36
C SER A 193 7.40 10.92 6.17
N LEU A 194 8.01 12.05 6.57
CA LEU A 194 9.45 12.28 6.49
C LEU A 194 10.24 11.32 7.41
N VAL A 195 9.72 11.09 8.62
CA VAL A 195 10.28 10.12 9.57
C VAL A 195 10.20 8.72 8.97
N MET A 196 9.05 8.29 8.47
CA MET A 196 8.85 6.96 7.90
C MET A 196 9.65 6.75 6.61
N MET A 197 9.81 7.75 5.75
CA MET A 197 10.70 7.70 4.59
C MET A 197 12.17 7.40 4.98
N THR A 198 12.57 7.80 6.19
CA THR A 198 13.91 7.53 6.73
C THR A 198 13.97 6.20 7.46
N LEU A 199 13.01 5.93 8.36
CA LEU A 199 13.01 4.75 9.22
C LEU A 199 12.67 3.47 8.46
N TYR A 200 11.76 3.53 7.48
CA TYR A 200 11.31 2.34 6.75
C TYR A 200 12.47 1.54 6.14
N PRO A 201 13.32 2.11 5.26
CA PRO A 201 14.37 1.33 4.63
C PRO A 201 15.53 0.95 5.59
N ILE A 202 15.63 1.60 6.76
CA ILE A 202 16.73 1.38 7.72
C ILE A 202 16.35 0.35 8.79
N LEU A 203 15.12 0.39 9.29
CA LEU A 203 14.66 -0.42 10.42
C LEU A 203 13.60 -1.43 10.01
N ILE A 204 12.66 -1.06 9.13
CA ILE A 204 11.50 -1.90 8.82
C ILE A 204 11.84 -2.91 7.72
N ALA A 205 12.31 -2.44 6.57
CA ALA A 205 12.63 -3.31 5.43
C ALA A 205 13.62 -4.43 5.79
N PRO A 206 14.68 -4.19 6.61
CA PRO A 206 15.61 -5.25 7.04
C PRO A 206 15.01 -6.33 7.95
N LEU A 207 13.83 -6.12 8.54
CA LEU A 207 13.13 -7.18 9.31
C LEU A 207 12.54 -8.27 8.41
N PHE A 208 12.30 -7.92 7.15
CA PHE A 208 11.73 -8.81 6.14
C PHE A 208 12.82 -9.33 5.21
N ASN A 209 13.66 -8.46 4.67
CA ASN A 209 14.66 -8.82 3.67
C ASN A 209 16.08 -8.67 4.21
N LYS A 210 16.99 -9.49 3.71
CA LYS A 210 18.42 -9.38 3.95
C LYS A 210 19.03 -8.38 2.97
N PHE A 211 19.67 -7.35 3.50
CA PHE A 211 20.43 -6.38 2.73
C PHE A 211 21.92 -6.65 2.91
N THR A 212 22.62 -6.91 1.81
CA THR A 212 24.08 -7.09 1.79
C THR A 212 24.72 -6.03 0.90
N PRO A 213 25.91 -5.50 1.22
CA PRO A 213 26.63 -4.63 0.30
C PRO A 213 26.82 -5.31 -1.06
N LEU A 214 26.70 -4.55 -2.16
CA LEU A 214 27.03 -5.09 -3.48
C LEU A 214 28.52 -5.50 -3.48
N PRO A 215 28.86 -6.75 -3.88
CA PRO A 215 30.23 -7.21 -3.95
C PRO A 215 31.09 -6.30 -4.83
N GLU A 216 32.38 -6.24 -4.51
CA GLU A 216 33.37 -5.59 -5.37
C GLU A 216 33.43 -6.30 -6.72
N GLY A 217 33.51 -5.52 -7.81
CA GLY A 217 33.50 -6.06 -9.17
C GLY A 217 33.15 -5.02 -10.23
N GLU A 218 33.08 -5.46 -11.48
CA GLU A 218 32.84 -4.59 -12.64
C GLU A 218 31.50 -3.85 -12.55
N LEU A 219 30.43 -4.55 -12.17
CA LEU A 219 29.10 -3.95 -12.01
C LEU A 219 29.13 -2.78 -11.02
N ARG A 220 29.76 -2.98 -9.86
CA ARG A 220 29.87 -1.96 -8.83
C ARG A 220 30.62 -0.74 -9.34
N LEU A 221 31.76 -0.94 -10.01
CA LEU A 221 32.56 0.15 -10.57
C LEU A 221 31.77 0.96 -11.61
N LYS A 222 31.04 0.29 -12.51
CA LYS A 222 30.19 0.95 -13.51
C LYS A 222 29.09 1.80 -12.86
N ILE A 223 28.46 1.29 -11.80
CA ILE A 223 27.42 2.03 -11.05
C ILE A 223 28.02 3.25 -10.35
N GLU A 224 29.16 3.09 -9.68
CA GLU A 224 29.84 4.18 -9.00
C GLU A 224 30.30 5.26 -9.99
N ASN A 225 30.80 4.87 -11.16
CA ASN A 225 31.16 5.79 -12.25
C ASN A 225 29.94 6.55 -12.80
N LEU A 226 28.82 5.87 -13.04
CA LEU A 226 27.57 6.51 -13.46
C LEU A 226 27.04 7.49 -12.40
N ALA A 227 27.04 7.09 -11.14
CA ALA A 227 26.63 7.96 -10.04
C ALA A 227 27.54 9.21 -9.96
N SER A 228 28.86 9.02 -10.09
CA SER A 228 29.84 10.09 -10.06
C SER A 228 29.67 11.07 -11.22
N SER A 229 29.47 10.57 -12.45
CA SER A 229 29.28 11.42 -13.64
C SER A 229 28.03 12.30 -13.52
N LEU A 230 26.98 11.81 -12.84
CA LEU A 230 25.76 12.54 -12.57
C LEU A 230 25.82 13.40 -11.28
N LYS A 231 26.94 13.38 -10.56
CA LYS A 231 27.13 14.00 -9.23
C LYS A 231 26.08 13.53 -8.23
N PHE A 232 25.62 12.29 -8.37
CA PHE A 232 24.72 11.66 -7.42
C PHE A 232 25.50 11.33 -6.13
N PRO A 233 25.04 11.77 -4.94
CA PRO A 233 25.77 11.58 -3.69
C PRO A 233 25.57 10.16 -3.14
N LEU A 234 26.02 9.15 -3.89
CA LEU A 234 25.99 7.75 -3.51
C LEU A 234 26.82 7.51 -2.26
N LYS A 235 26.22 6.92 -1.22
CA LYS A 235 26.91 6.54 0.02
C LYS A 235 27.03 5.04 0.20
N LYS A 236 25.99 4.29 -0.15
CA LYS A 236 25.96 2.82 -0.03
C LYS A 236 25.20 2.20 -1.18
N LEU A 237 25.67 1.05 -1.62
CA LEU A 237 25.08 0.23 -2.66
C LEU A 237 24.81 -1.16 -2.08
N PHE A 238 23.55 -1.59 -2.11
CA PHE A 238 23.10 -2.83 -1.51
C PHE A 238 22.44 -3.74 -2.54
N VAL A 239 22.49 -5.04 -2.27
CA VAL A 239 21.65 -6.06 -2.87
C VAL A 239 20.67 -6.56 -1.82
N VAL A 240 19.40 -6.68 -2.22
CA VAL A 240 18.33 -7.28 -1.42
C VAL A 240 17.98 -8.66 -1.96
N ASP A 241 17.75 -9.62 -1.05
CA ASP A 241 17.42 -11.02 -1.35
C ASP A 241 15.96 -11.23 -1.79
N GLY A 242 15.53 -10.51 -2.83
CA GLY A 242 14.19 -10.59 -3.40
C GLY A 242 13.81 -12.01 -3.86
N SER A 243 14.81 -12.78 -4.30
CA SER A 243 14.66 -14.17 -4.72
C SER A 243 14.08 -15.11 -3.65
N THR A 244 14.15 -14.75 -2.37
CA THR A 244 13.55 -15.53 -1.27
C THR A 244 12.02 -15.53 -1.32
N ARG A 245 11.41 -14.52 -1.96
CA ARG A 245 9.95 -14.34 -2.03
C ARG A 245 9.42 -14.56 -3.43
N SER A 246 10.07 -13.95 -4.43
CA SER A 246 9.62 -14.05 -5.81
C SER A 246 10.77 -13.95 -6.80
N SER A 247 10.53 -14.35 -8.05
CA SER A 247 11.46 -14.07 -9.15
C SER A 247 11.22 -12.73 -9.84
N HIS A 248 10.45 -11.81 -9.24
CA HIS A 248 10.27 -10.46 -9.79
C HIS A 248 11.51 -9.60 -9.52
N SER A 249 11.82 -8.72 -10.46
CA SER A 249 13.03 -7.90 -10.45
C SER A 249 12.69 -6.43 -10.24
N ASN A 250 13.52 -5.74 -9.46
CA ASN A 250 13.35 -4.32 -9.19
C ASN A 250 14.69 -3.68 -8.78
N ALA A 251 14.75 -2.35 -8.87
CA ALA A 251 15.80 -1.53 -8.31
C ALA A 251 15.17 -0.26 -7.76
N TYR A 252 15.70 0.27 -6.66
CA TYR A 252 15.19 1.52 -6.12
C TYR A 252 16.28 2.29 -5.38
N MET A 253 16.00 3.58 -5.17
CA MET A 253 16.89 4.49 -4.48
C MET A 253 16.16 5.17 -3.32
N TYR A 254 16.89 5.44 -2.25
CA TYR A 254 16.33 6.16 -1.11
C TYR A 254 17.37 7.00 -0.37
N GLY A 255 16.90 7.78 0.60
CA GLY A 255 17.73 8.62 1.46
C GLY A 255 17.59 10.11 1.16
N PHE A 256 18.03 10.93 2.11
CA PHE A 256 17.91 12.38 2.04
C PHE A 256 19.25 13.06 1.74
N PHE A 257 19.18 14.19 1.03
CA PHE A 257 20.32 15.06 0.74
C PHE A 257 21.55 14.30 0.23
N LYS A 258 22.65 14.35 1.00
CA LYS A 258 23.96 13.76 0.68
C LYS A 258 24.11 12.29 1.11
N ASN A 259 23.05 11.66 1.61
CA ASN A 259 23.06 10.29 2.10
C ASN A 259 22.15 9.40 1.24
N LYS A 260 22.43 9.32 -0.06
CA LYS A 260 21.66 8.50 -0.99
C LYS A 260 22.18 7.07 -1.04
N ARG A 261 21.27 6.13 -1.19
CA ARG A 261 21.55 4.70 -1.26
C ARG A 261 20.81 4.10 -2.45
N ILE A 262 21.45 3.13 -3.09
CA ILE A 262 20.87 2.35 -4.18
C ILE A 262 20.70 0.92 -3.67
N VAL A 263 19.56 0.31 -3.98
CA VAL A 263 19.26 -1.10 -3.69
C VAL A 263 18.88 -1.80 -4.98
N LEU A 264 19.58 -2.89 -5.27
CA LEU A 264 19.30 -3.78 -6.38
C LEU A 264 18.68 -5.07 -5.86
N TYR A 265 17.68 -5.60 -6.55
CA TYR A 265 17.23 -6.96 -6.27
C TYR A 265 18.24 -7.95 -6.86
N ASP A 266 18.54 -9.01 -6.15
CA ASP A 266 19.36 -10.11 -6.65
C ASP A 266 18.79 -10.73 -7.94
N THR A 267 17.46 -10.83 -8.03
CA THR A 267 16.74 -11.28 -9.24
C THR A 267 16.99 -10.40 -10.45
N LEU A 268 17.13 -9.08 -10.28
CA LEU A 268 17.45 -8.17 -11.37
C LEU A 268 18.85 -8.48 -11.93
N ILE A 269 19.82 -8.62 -11.04
CA ILE A 269 21.21 -8.93 -11.41
C ILE A 269 21.30 -10.29 -12.11
N GLN A 270 20.53 -11.28 -11.64
CA GLN A 270 20.49 -12.63 -12.23
C GLN A 270 19.78 -12.69 -13.59
N GLN A 271 18.83 -11.78 -13.86
CA GLN A 271 18.02 -11.79 -15.09
C GLN A 271 18.64 -10.97 -16.22
N CYS A 272 19.44 -9.95 -15.90
CA CYS A 272 20.20 -9.20 -16.89
C CYS A 272 21.31 -10.07 -17.48
N LYS A 273 21.55 -9.94 -18.80
CA LYS A 273 22.56 -10.72 -19.52
C LYS A 273 23.98 -10.24 -19.22
N ASN A 274 24.12 -8.97 -18.90
CA ASN A 274 25.38 -8.30 -18.59
C ASN A 274 25.13 -7.09 -17.69
N GLU A 275 26.22 -6.51 -17.20
CA GLU A 275 26.22 -5.38 -16.28
C GLU A 275 25.67 -4.11 -16.93
N GLU A 276 25.83 -3.94 -18.24
CA GLU A 276 25.34 -2.75 -18.97
C GLU A 276 23.81 -2.65 -18.91
N GLU A 277 23.09 -3.77 -18.97
CA GLU A 277 21.63 -3.79 -18.81
C GLU A 277 21.22 -3.31 -17.40
N VAL A 278 21.93 -3.73 -16.35
CA VAL A 278 21.68 -3.28 -14.97
C VAL A 278 21.98 -1.78 -14.83
N VAL A 279 23.09 -1.31 -15.42
CA VAL A 279 23.48 0.09 -15.42
C VAL A 279 22.47 0.95 -16.18
N ALA A 280 21.89 0.45 -17.27
CA ALA A 280 20.82 1.14 -18.00
C ALA A 280 19.54 1.29 -17.17
N VAL A 281 19.15 0.26 -16.42
CA VAL A 281 18.03 0.35 -15.45
C VAL A 281 18.34 1.40 -14.38
N LEU A 282 19.56 1.40 -13.84
CA LEU A 282 19.96 2.41 -12.87
C LEU A 282 20.05 3.83 -13.46
N ALA A 283 20.39 3.98 -14.74
CA ALA A 283 20.33 5.27 -15.42
C ALA A 283 18.90 5.80 -15.49
N HIS A 284 17.91 4.93 -15.74
CA HIS A 284 16.48 5.28 -15.67
C HIS A 284 16.09 5.75 -14.26
N GLU A 285 16.43 4.98 -13.23
CA GLU A 285 16.18 5.34 -11.83
C GLU A 285 16.83 6.68 -11.44
N LEU A 286 18.11 6.88 -11.81
CA LEU A 286 18.83 8.13 -11.60
C LEU A 286 18.22 9.30 -12.37
N GLY A 287 17.53 9.03 -13.49
CA GLY A 287 16.69 10.00 -14.20
C GLY A 287 15.56 10.54 -13.32
N HIS A 288 14.85 9.68 -12.58
CA HIS A 288 13.81 10.12 -11.63
C HIS A 288 14.36 11.03 -10.54
N TRP A 289 15.56 10.74 -10.05
CA TRP A 289 16.24 11.62 -9.10
C TRP A 289 16.64 12.95 -9.74
N LYS A 290 17.27 12.90 -10.91
CA LYS A 290 17.79 14.09 -11.61
C LYS A 290 16.68 15.07 -11.99
N LEU A 291 15.53 14.55 -12.39
CA LEU A 291 14.34 15.32 -12.76
C LEU A 291 13.40 15.60 -11.58
N ASN A 292 13.79 15.28 -10.35
CA ASN A 292 13.01 15.52 -9.12
C ASN A 292 11.60 14.90 -9.11
N HIS A 293 11.37 13.81 -9.85
CA HIS A 293 10.06 13.15 -9.93
C HIS A 293 9.52 12.74 -8.56
N THR A 294 10.38 12.23 -7.67
CA THR A 294 10.01 11.88 -6.29
C THR A 294 9.58 13.10 -5.47
N MET A 295 10.23 14.25 -5.66
CA MET A 295 9.89 15.48 -4.94
C MET A 295 8.55 16.05 -5.42
N TYR A 296 8.31 16.06 -6.74
CA TYR A 296 7.02 16.48 -7.29
C TYR A 296 5.87 15.58 -6.82
N SER A 297 6.09 14.26 -6.83
CA SER A 297 5.11 13.30 -6.33
C SER A 297 4.84 13.51 -4.83
N PHE A 298 5.89 13.75 -4.03
CA PHE A 298 5.75 14.03 -2.61
C PHE A 298 4.94 15.31 -2.37
N ILE A 299 5.26 16.42 -3.06
CA ILE A 299 4.52 17.69 -2.94
C ILE A 299 3.06 17.51 -3.35
N ALA A 300 2.79 16.81 -4.45
CA ALA A 300 1.43 16.54 -4.90
C ALA A 300 0.62 15.77 -3.84
N VAL A 301 1.21 14.74 -3.24
CA VAL A 301 0.59 14.01 -2.13
C VAL A 301 0.37 14.92 -0.92
N GLN A 302 1.31 15.78 -0.55
CA GLN A 302 1.13 16.72 0.57
C GLN A 302 0.00 17.72 0.32
N ILE A 303 -0.17 18.22 -0.91
CA ILE A 303 -1.29 19.08 -1.29
C ILE A 303 -2.60 18.32 -1.18
N LEU A 304 -2.67 17.11 -1.73
CA LEU A 304 -3.87 16.27 -1.67
C LEU A 304 -4.26 15.98 -0.21
N THR A 305 -3.31 15.56 0.63
CA THR A 305 -3.53 15.30 2.05
C THR A 305 -4.00 16.55 2.79
N PHE A 306 -3.44 17.74 2.47
CA PHE A 306 -3.91 19.00 3.04
C PHE A 306 -5.37 19.29 2.67
N LEU A 307 -5.73 19.10 1.39
CA LEU A 307 -7.11 19.30 0.91
C LEU A 307 -8.08 18.30 1.55
N GLN A 308 -7.68 17.04 1.71
CA GLN A 308 -8.46 16.01 2.40
C GLN A 308 -8.72 16.40 3.86
N PHE A 309 -7.70 16.81 4.62
CA PHE A 309 -7.91 17.26 6.01
C PHE A 309 -8.70 18.58 6.09
N GLY A 310 -8.57 19.45 5.08
CA GLY A 310 -9.43 20.62 4.91
C GLY A 310 -10.90 20.22 4.78
N GLY A 311 -11.21 19.30 3.87
CA GLY A 311 -12.56 18.77 3.67
C GLY A 311 -13.11 18.07 4.92
N TYR A 312 -12.30 17.23 5.58
CA TYR A 312 -12.67 16.57 6.83
C TYR A 312 -13.06 17.59 7.91
N THR A 313 -12.29 18.67 8.02
CA THR A 313 -12.56 19.74 9.01
C THR A 313 -13.94 20.39 8.81
N LEU A 314 -14.44 20.44 7.56
CA LEU A 314 -15.76 20.98 7.24
C LEU A 314 -16.90 20.05 7.66
N VAL A 315 -16.69 18.72 7.64
CA VAL A 315 -17.77 17.74 7.88
C VAL A 315 -17.72 17.06 9.24
N ARG A 316 -16.59 17.12 9.97
CA ARG A 316 -16.37 16.39 11.23
C ARG A 316 -17.42 16.61 12.32
N ASN A 317 -18.09 17.77 12.31
CA ASN A 317 -19.11 18.12 13.31
C ASN A 317 -20.54 17.80 12.83
N SER A 318 -20.71 17.31 11.60
CA SER A 318 -22.01 16.96 11.03
C SER A 318 -22.59 15.75 11.74
N LYS A 319 -23.66 15.93 12.54
CA LYS A 319 -24.36 14.81 13.18
C LYS A 319 -25.06 13.92 12.16
N ASP A 320 -25.66 14.55 11.15
CA ASP A 320 -26.37 13.88 10.07
C ASP A 320 -25.47 12.89 9.32
N LEU A 321 -24.17 13.23 9.15
CA LEU A 321 -23.20 12.33 8.54
C LEU A 321 -23.05 11.05 9.36
N PHE A 322 -22.71 11.14 10.65
CA PHE A 322 -22.52 9.95 11.50
C PHE A 322 -23.80 9.14 11.66
N GLN A 323 -24.94 9.81 11.84
CA GLN A 323 -26.25 9.17 11.97
C GLN A 323 -26.64 8.41 10.70
N SER A 324 -26.31 8.93 9.52
CA SER A 324 -26.57 8.24 8.25
C SER A 324 -25.83 6.90 8.15
N PHE A 325 -24.68 6.75 8.83
CA PHE A 325 -23.93 5.49 8.93
C PHE A 325 -24.26 4.68 10.20
N GLY A 326 -25.30 5.05 10.95
CA GLY A 326 -25.76 4.34 12.14
C GLY A 326 -24.96 4.58 13.42
N PHE A 327 -24.14 5.64 13.46
CA PHE A 327 -23.39 6.02 14.67
C PHE A 327 -24.16 7.05 15.50
N ASP A 328 -24.41 6.71 16.77
CA ASP A 328 -25.07 7.59 17.74
C ASP A 328 -24.11 8.65 18.32
N THR A 329 -22.80 8.40 18.22
CA THR A 329 -21.72 9.28 18.67
C THR A 329 -20.86 9.71 17.49
N GLN A 330 -19.93 10.64 17.71
CA GLN A 330 -19.04 11.15 16.67
C GLN A 330 -17.56 10.84 16.98
N PRO A 331 -17.14 9.55 17.06
CA PRO A 331 -15.74 9.22 17.32
C PRO A 331 -14.86 9.78 16.20
N VAL A 332 -13.72 10.36 16.58
CA VAL A 332 -12.77 11.02 15.69
C VAL A 332 -12.40 10.12 14.52
N LEU A 333 -11.99 8.88 14.80
CA LEU A 333 -11.47 8.02 13.75
C LEU A 333 -12.58 7.49 12.84
N ILE A 334 -13.78 7.25 13.37
CA ILE A 334 -14.94 6.90 12.55
C ILE A 334 -15.27 8.04 11.58
N GLY A 335 -15.20 9.29 12.03
CA GLY A 335 -15.38 10.45 11.16
C GLY A 335 -14.36 10.52 10.04
N LEU A 336 -13.09 10.19 10.33
CA LEU A 336 -12.04 10.10 9.31
C LEU A 336 -12.29 8.96 8.31
N ILE A 337 -12.71 7.78 8.80
CA ILE A 337 -13.00 6.61 7.96
C ILE A 337 -14.20 6.85 7.04
N ILE A 338 -15.26 7.50 7.54
CA ILE A 338 -16.46 7.81 6.73
C ILE A 338 -16.16 8.91 5.69
N PHE A 339 -15.26 9.85 6.02
CA PHE A 339 -14.93 10.97 5.14
C PHE A 339 -13.98 10.57 3.99
N GLN A 340 -13.04 9.68 4.26
CA GLN A 340 -12.06 9.18 3.29
C GLN A 340 -12.74 8.30 2.25
#